data_AF-A0A3C1P0U2-F1
#
_entry.id   AF-A0A3C1P0U2-F1
#
_cell.length_a   1.000
_cell.length_b   1.000
_cell.length_c   1.000
_cell.angle_alpha   90.00
_cell.angle_beta   90.00
_cell.angle_gamma   90.00
#
_symmetry.space_group_name_H-M   'P 1'
#
loop_
_entity.id
_entity.type
_entity.pdbx_description
1 polymer ?
#
loop_
_entity_poly.entity_id
_entity_poly.type
_entity_poly.pdbx_seq_one_letter_code
_entity_poly.pdbx_strand_id
1 'polypeptide(L)'
;GFGGQQYDVNMEDLFGADSGGFGDFLGGIFNRGRGGGRTAQPRRGQDLESSLTLSFDDALDGVTVPLRLSTDAPCTSCHGTGARAGTVPRMCPTCGGSGQTSRNAGGFAFAEPCVTCRGRGLFVDDPCTSCHGSGRGLSSHTVQARIPAGVKNGAKIRLKGKGGKGERGGPNGDLLVDITVSAHPVFERKGDNIAVTVPVTFTEAALGGEISVPTPRGGSVKLKVPAGTANGRTMRVRGKGIRRKDATNGDLLVTLEVTVPQSLSSEAREALEAYAEQTADQDPRKDLFALAGEAPTGSES
;
A
#
# COMPACT_ATOMS: atom_id res chain seq x y z
N GLY A 1 -40.11 42.97 25.27
CA GLY A 1 -39.39 43.36 26.50
C GLY A 1 -38.26 42.39 26.71
N PHE A 2 -37.03 42.87 26.64
CA PHE A 2 -35.82 42.08 26.89
C PHE A 2 -35.18 42.59 28.18
N GLY A 3 -35.09 41.73 29.20
CA GLY A 3 -34.47 42.03 30.49
C GLY A 3 -32.96 41.90 30.41
N GLY A 4 -32.25 42.96 30.79
CA GLY A 4 -30.79 42.99 30.89
C GLY A 4 -30.30 42.40 32.22
N GLN A 5 -29.27 41.56 32.16
CA GLN A 5 -28.40 41.24 33.30
C GLN A 5 -27.18 42.17 33.26
N GLN A 6 -27.09 43.05 34.25
CA GLN A 6 -25.87 43.77 34.60
C GLN A 6 -24.89 42.80 35.26
N TYR A 7 -23.70 42.66 34.68
CA TYR A 7 -22.53 42.14 35.39
C TYR A 7 -21.70 43.34 35.82
N ASP A 8 -21.77 43.64 37.12
CA ASP A 8 -20.96 44.67 37.78
C ASP A 8 -19.59 44.05 38.10
N VAL A 9 -18.59 44.36 37.27
CA VAL A 9 -17.19 44.00 37.52
C VAL A 9 -16.56 45.11 38.34
N ASN A 10 -16.54 44.91 39.66
CA ASN A 10 -15.80 45.76 40.60
C ASN A 10 -14.30 45.75 40.23
N MET A 11 -13.77 46.92 39.91
CA MET A 11 -12.38 47.11 39.47
C MET A 11 -11.39 47.17 40.65
N GLU A 12 -11.89 47.21 41.88
CA GLU A 12 -11.13 47.18 43.14
C GLU A 12 -10.56 45.79 43.51
N ASP A 13 -11.02 44.69 42.89
CA ASP A 13 -10.52 43.33 43.17
C ASP A 13 -9.41 42.88 42.19
N LEU A 14 -9.05 43.73 41.22
CA LEU A 14 -7.97 43.48 40.25
C LEU A 14 -6.65 44.19 40.62
N PHE A 15 -6.68 45.11 41.59
CA PHE A 15 -5.54 45.98 41.95
C PHE A 15 -5.19 45.98 43.45
N GLY A 16 -5.54 44.92 44.19
CA GLY A 16 -5.24 44.79 45.62
C GLY A 16 -4.45 43.54 45.98
N ALA A 17 -3.16 43.71 46.27
CA ALA A 17 -2.28 42.76 46.96
C ALA A 17 -1.83 41.50 46.21
N ASP A 18 -0.74 41.62 45.42
CA ASP A 18 0.51 40.96 45.82
C ASP A 18 1.73 41.58 45.12
N SER A 19 2.62 42.16 45.91
CA SER A 19 3.87 42.75 45.49
C SER A 19 4.89 41.66 45.18
N GLY A 20 4.99 41.23 43.90
CA GLY A 20 5.99 40.22 43.56
C GLY A 20 6.23 39.87 42.08
N GLY A 21 5.57 40.49 41.10
CA GLY A 21 5.55 39.96 39.72
C GLY A 21 6.02 40.87 38.58
N PHE A 22 6.31 42.15 38.80
CA PHE A 22 6.53 43.10 37.70
C PHE A 22 7.99 43.33 37.27
N GLY A 23 8.96 42.72 37.96
CA GLY A 23 10.38 42.76 37.58
C GLY A 23 10.77 41.79 36.46
N ASP A 24 10.03 40.69 36.30
CA ASP A 24 10.44 39.58 35.43
C ASP A 24 9.71 39.57 34.06
N PHE A 25 8.57 40.26 33.95
CA PHE A 25 7.87 40.44 32.68
C PHE A 25 8.46 41.59 31.83
N LEU A 26 9.09 42.59 32.46
CA LEU A 26 9.78 43.70 31.78
C LEU A 26 11.25 43.39 31.45
N GLY A 27 11.86 42.38 32.08
CA GLY A 27 13.19 41.85 31.72
C GLY A 27 13.20 41.04 30.42
N GLY A 28 12.08 40.41 30.05
CA GLY A 28 11.95 39.61 28.83
C GLY A 28 11.68 40.41 27.54
N ILE A 29 11.37 41.70 27.64
CA ILE A 29 11.07 42.58 26.49
C ILE A 29 12.32 43.28 25.94
N PHE A 30 13.30 43.58 26.79
CA PHE A 30 14.55 44.27 26.38
C PHE A 30 15.60 43.35 25.75
N ASN A 31 15.39 42.02 25.76
CA ASN A 31 16.24 41.07 25.04
C ASN A 31 15.72 40.70 23.64
N ARG A 32 14.79 41.49 23.08
CA ARG A 32 14.37 41.40 21.66
C ARG A 32 15.21 42.27 20.71
N GLY A 33 16.35 42.75 21.18
CA GLY A 33 17.34 43.54 20.43
C GLY A 33 18.58 42.74 20.00
N ARG A 34 18.42 41.52 19.46
CA ARG A 34 19.48 40.87 18.69
C ARG A 34 18.86 39.87 17.71
N GLY A 35 18.84 40.26 16.45
CA GLY A 35 18.33 39.43 15.35
C GLY A 35 19.02 38.07 15.29
N GLY A 36 18.34 37.05 15.81
CA GLY A 36 18.56 35.67 15.42
C GLY A 36 17.63 35.37 14.25
N GLY A 37 18.14 35.47 13.02
CA GLY A 37 17.39 34.99 11.86
C GLY A 37 16.89 33.58 12.14
N ARG A 38 15.61 33.31 11.88
CA ARG A 38 15.06 31.96 11.98
C ARG A 38 15.90 31.08 11.07
N THR A 39 16.85 30.35 11.66
CA THR A 39 17.57 29.29 10.99
C THR A 39 16.51 28.29 10.55
N ALA A 40 16.15 28.38 9.27
CA ALA A 40 16.12 27.24 8.39
C ALA A 40 15.97 25.88 9.12
N GLN A 41 14.78 25.58 9.61
CA GLN A 41 14.53 24.40 10.46
C GLN A 41 14.73 23.09 9.67
N PRO A 42 15.11 21.98 10.36
CA PRO A 42 15.08 20.64 9.78
C PRO A 42 13.67 20.32 9.26
N ARG A 43 13.55 19.84 8.02
CA ARG A 43 12.27 19.43 7.43
C ARG A 43 12.31 17.96 7.06
N ARG A 44 11.23 17.24 7.39
CA ARG A 44 11.07 15.84 6.99
C ARG A 44 11.04 15.73 5.46
N GLY A 45 11.65 14.67 4.94
CA GLY A 45 11.61 14.35 3.52
C GLY A 45 10.19 13.98 3.07
N GLN A 46 9.94 14.06 1.77
CA GLN A 46 8.63 13.74 1.21
C GLN A 46 8.39 12.23 1.26
N ASP A 47 7.14 11.84 1.55
CA ASP A 47 6.71 10.46 1.42
C ASP A 47 6.61 10.11 -0.08
N LEU A 48 6.98 8.89 -0.45
CA LEU A 48 6.97 8.41 -1.83
C LEU A 48 5.96 7.29 -1.97
N GLU A 49 5.31 7.24 -3.12
CA GLU A 49 4.43 6.14 -3.50
C GLU A 49 5.04 5.37 -4.68
N SER A 50 5.01 4.05 -4.60
CA SER A 50 5.46 3.17 -5.68
C SER A 50 4.49 2.01 -5.82
N SER A 51 4.11 1.69 -7.04
CA SER A 51 3.33 0.48 -7.34
C SER A 51 4.26 -0.68 -7.63
N LEU A 52 3.91 -1.85 -7.11
CA LEU A 52 4.62 -3.10 -7.37
C LEU A 52 3.63 -4.19 -7.76
N THR A 53 3.81 -4.72 -8.96
CA THR A 53 3.07 -5.89 -9.43
C THR A 53 3.83 -7.16 -9.06
N LEU A 54 3.17 -8.06 -8.35
CA LEU A 54 3.69 -9.37 -7.96
C LEU A 54 2.97 -10.49 -8.71
N SER A 55 3.69 -11.57 -8.99
CA SER A 55 3.05 -12.81 -9.39
C SER A 55 2.23 -13.39 -8.23
N PHE A 56 1.29 -14.28 -8.56
CA PHE A 56 0.52 -15.00 -7.54
C PHE A 56 1.44 -15.78 -6.60
N ASP A 57 2.45 -16.45 -7.14
CA ASP A 57 3.40 -17.28 -6.39
C ASP A 57 4.27 -16.43 -5.46
N ASP A 58 4.78 -15.29 -5.94
CA ASP A 58 5.55 -14.34 -5.12
C ASP A 58 4.70 -13.79 -3.96
N ALA A 59 3.41 -13.55 -4.20
CA ALA A 59 2.50 -13.09 -3.17
C ALA A 59 2.19 -14.17 -2.12
N LEU A 60 2.30 -15.46 -2.48
CA LEU A 60 2.12 -16.58 -1.57
C LEU A 60 3.32 -16.80 -0.65
N ASP A 61 4.53 -16.79 -1.20
CA ASP A 61 5.75 -17.10 -0.47
C ASP A 61 6.43 -15.89 0.16
N GLY A 62 6.11 -14.70 -0.36
CA GLY A 62 6.81 -13.48 0.00
C GLY A 62 8.12 -13.38 -0.76
N VAL A 63 8.46 -12.17 -1.16
CA VAL A 63 9.62 -11.90 -2.01
C VAL A 63 10.32 -10.63 -1.54
N THR A 64 11.63 -10.57 -1.73
CA THR A 64 12.39 -9.33 -1.56
C THR A 64 12.67 -8.74 -2.93
N VAL A 65 12.04 -7.61 -3.25
CA VAL A 65 12.17 -6.96 -4.55
C VAL A 65 13.03 -5.70 -4.42
N PRO A 66 14.06 -5.53 -5.27
CA PRO A 66 14.82 -4.30 -5.34
C PRO A 66 14.00 -3.22 -6.09
N LEU A 67 13.53 -2.22 -5.37
CA LEU A 67 12.84 -1.05 -5.95
C LEU A 67 13.85 0.06 -6.22
N ARG A 68 13.97 0.47 -7.49
CA ARG A 68 14.75 1.66 -7.86
C ARG A 68 13.89 2.91 -7.69
N LEU A 69 14.29 3.78 -6.77
CA LEU A 69 13.61 5.04 -6.49
C LEU A 69 14.46 6.20 -6.98
N SER A 70 13.82 7.17 -7.62
CA SER A 70 14.42 8.43 -8.01
C SER A 70 13.84 9.52 -7.13
N THR A 71 14.69 10.15 -6.32
CA THR A 71 14.26 11.18 -5.37
C THR A 71 15.13 12.42 -5.51
N ASP A 72 14.56 13.57 -5.20
CA ASP A 72 15.35 14.78 -5.04
C ASP A 72 16.18 14.69 -3.76
N ALA A 73 17.51 14.69 -3.91
CA ALA A 73 18.47 14.60 -2.82
C ALA A 73 19.50 15.73 -2.91
N PRO A 74 20.26 15.99 -1.83
CA PRO A 74 21.44 16.84 -1.91
C PRO A 74 22.35 16.37 -3.04
N CYS A 75 22.71 17.29 -3.92
CA CYS A 75 23.56 17.00 -5.08
C CYS A 75 24.86 16.34 -4.60
N THR A 76 25.20 15.19 -5.20
CA THR A 76 26.38 14.41 -4.79
C THR A 76 27.70 15.13 -5.09
N SER A 77 27.74 15.97 -6.13
CA SER A 77 28.95 16.70 -6.52
C SER A 77 29.30 17.87 -5.59
N CYS A 78 28.29 18.50 -4.98
CA CYS A 78 28.48 19.68 -4.12
C CYS A 78 27.98 19.47 -2.68
N HIS A 79 27.50 18.27 -2.35
CA HIS A 79 26.93 17.88 -1.06
C HIS A 79 25.86 18.85 -0.53
N GLY A 80 25.06 19.44 -1.41
CA GLY A 80 24.00 20.39 -1.03
C GLY A 80 24.39 21.86 -1.03
N THR A 81 25.67 22.20 -1.20
CA THR A 81 26.13 23.59 -1.17
C THR A 81 25.72 24.39 -2.41
N GLY A 82 25.52 23.71 -3.54
CA GLY A 82 25.24 24.33 -4.84
C GLY A 82 26.47 24.97 -5.50
N ALA A 83 27.62 24.96 -4.84
CA ALA A 83 28.88 25.47 -5.36
C ALA A 83 29.68 24.39 -6.10
N ARG A 84 30.53 24.81 -7.05
CA ARG A 84 31.49 23.93 -7.70
C ARG A 84 32.42 23.29 -6.65
N ALA A 85 32.82 22.04 -6.87
CA ALA A 85 33.76 21.37 -5.99
C ALA A 85 35.04 22.21 -5.82
N GLY A 86 35.42 22.48 -4.56
CA GLY A 86 36.57 23.32 -4.21
C GLY A 86 36.26 24.81 -4.02
N THR A 87 35.05 25.28 -4.34
CA THR A 87 34.63 26.66 -4.02
C THR A 87 33.70 26.67 -2.81
N VAL A 88 33.80 27.73 -2.00
CA VAL A 88 33.02 27.89 -0.77
C VAL A 88 31.94 28.95 -0.99
N PRO A 89 30.66 28.66 -0.71
CA PRO A 89 29.61 29.67 -0.75
C PRO A 89 29.91 30.78 0.25
N ARG A 90 29.75 32.04 -0.17
CA ARG A 90 29.85 33.20 0.72
C ARG A 90 28.49 33.64 1.23
N MET A 91 28.48 34.37 2.34
CA MET A 91 27.25 34.95 2.86
C MET A 91 26.64 35.91 1.84
N CYS A 92 25.33 35.83 1.60
CA CYS A 92 24.68 36.67 0.61
C CYS A 92 24.73 38.15 1.03
N PRO A 93 25.30 39.05 0.21
CA PRO A 93 25.48 40.45 0.58
C PRO A 93 24.15 41.20 0.70
N THR A 94 23.13 40.80 -0.06
CA THR A 94 21.81 41.46 -0.08
C THR A 94 20.99 41.20 1.18
N CYS A 95 21.11 40.01 1.78
CA CYS A 95 20.31 39.63 2.95
C CYS A 95 21.14 39.32 4.21
N GLY A 96 22.46 39.46 4.15
CA GLY A 96 23.37 39.19 5.28
C GLY A 96 23.24 37.76 5.82
N GLY A 97 22.97 36.77 4.96
CA GLY A 97 22.80 35.38 5.39
C GLY A 97 21.38 34.98 5.80
N SER A 98 20.46 35.92 5.94
CA SER A 98 19.09 35.64 6.42
C SER A 98 18.20 34.92 5.39
N GLY A 99 18.55 34.99 4.11
CA GLY A 99 17.78 34.39 3.02
C GLY A 99 16.50 35.16 2.66
N GLN A 100 16.12 36.17 3.43
CA GLN A 100 14.90 36.96 3.23
C GLN A 100 15.23 38.45 3.24
N THR A 101 14.41 39.23 2.56
CA THR A 101 14.44 40.69 2.57
C THR A 101 13.10 41.19 3.05
N SER A 102 13.08 42.20 3.91
CA SER A 102 11.84 42.77 4.43
C SER A 102 11.34 43.88 3.52
N ARG A 103 10.08 43.79 3.08
CA ARG A 103 9.38 44.84 2.35
C ARG A 103 8.29 45.44 3.22
N ASN A 104 8.39 46.74 3.49
CA ASN A 104 7.41 47.46 4.28
C ASN A 104 6.27 47.95 3.39
N ALA A 105 5.04 47.62 3.75
CA ALA A 105 3.82 48.14 3.14
C ALA A 105 2.88 48.65 4.24
N GLY A 106 2.76 49.97 4.36
CA GLY A 106 1.74 50.63 5.20
C GLY A 106 1.74 50.20 6.68
N GLY A 107 2.91 50.12 7.33
CA GLY A 107 3.03 49.76 8.75
C GLY A 107 3.24 48.27 9.04
N PHE A 108 3.13 47.40 8.03
CA PHE A 108 3.44 45.98 8.13
C PHE A 108 4.68 45.62 7.30
N ALA A 109 5.56 44.81 7.89
CA ALA A 109 6.77 44.31 7.25
C ALA A 109 6.56 42.87 6.76
N PHE A 110 6.59 42.66 5.45
CA PHE A 110 6.48 41.34 4.84
C PHE A 110 7.87 40.78 4.56
N ALA A 111 8.10 39.52 4.93
CA ALA A 111 9.33 38.82 4.62
C ALA A 111 9.22 38.16 3.24
N GLU A 112 9.96 38.68 2.27
CA GLU A 112 10.05 38.11 0.93
C GLU A 112 11.37 37.32 0.78
N PRO A 113 11.41 36.23 0.00
CA PRO A 113 12.65 35.53 -0.27
C PRO A 113 13.62 36.46 -1.01
N CYS A 114 14.87 36.55 -0.54
CA CYS A 114 15.89 37.40 -1.15
C CYS A 114 16.12 37.00 -2.61
N VAL A 115 16.00 37.94 -3.54
CA VAL A 115 16.15 37.70 -4.99
C VAL A 115 17.52 37.13 -5.38
N THR A 116 18.58 37.56 -4.67
CA THR A 116 19.98 37.20 -4.96
C THR A 116 20.31 35.77 -4.57
N CYS A 117 19.88 35.31 -3.39
CA CYS A 117 20.16 33.96 -2.90
C CYS A 117 18.97 32.99 -3.00
N ARG A 118 17.80 33.49 -3.43
CA ARG A 118 16.52 32.78 -3.54
C ARG A 118 16.14 32.02 -2.27
N GLY A 119 16.29 32.66 -1.10
CA GLY A 119 15.94 32.02 0.17
C GLY A 119 17.06 31.23 0.86
N ARG A 120 18.23 31.05 0.23
CA ARG A 120 19.31 30.20 0.77
C ARG A 120 20.20 30.88 1.80
N GLY A 121 20.28 32.20 1.80
CA GLY A 121 21.21 32.97 2.65
C GLY A 121 22.67 32.95 2.18
N LEU A 122 23.03 32.01 1.30
CA LEU A 122 24.37 31.89 0.71
C LEU A 122 24.34 32.31 -0.77
N PHE A 123 25.39 32.99 -1.20
CA PHE A 123 25.67 33.33 -2.58
C PHE A 123 26.78 32.42 -3.12
N VAL A 124 26.57 31.90 -4.32
CA VAL A 124 27.49 30.99 -4.99
C VAL A 124 27.96 31.69 -6.26
N ASP A 125 29.24 32.08 -6.29
CA ASP A 125 29.85 32.72 -7.47
C ASP A 125 30.04 31.70 -8.60
N ASP A 126 30.52 30.49 -8.27
CA ASP A 126 30.70 29.38 -9.22
C ASP A 126 29.64 28.28 -8.99
N PRO A 127 28.52 28.29 -9.75
CA PRO A 127 27.48 27.28 -9.59
C PRO A 127 28.01 25.89 -9.94
N CYS A 128 27.56 24.90 -9.17
CA CYS A 128 27.85 23.51 -9.46
C CYS A 128 27.30 23.13 -10.84
N THR A 129 28.10 22.44 -11.66
CA THR A 129 27.72 22.04 -13.02
C THR A 129 26.63 20.97 -13.07
N SER A 130 26.50 20.14 -12.03
CA SER A 130 25.49 19.07 -12.00
C SER A 130 24.12 19.56 -11.53
N CYS A 131 24.07 20.47 -10.56
CA CYS A 131 22.80 21.01 -10.03
C CYS A 131 22.51 22.47 -10.44
N HIS A 132 23.39 23.09 -11.23
CA HIS A 132 23.25 24.47 -11.73
C HIS A 132 22.98 25.49 -10.60
N GLY A 133 23.68 25.32 -9.48
CA GLY A 133 23.54 26.19 -8.32
C GLY A 133 22.40 25.86 -7.35
N SER A 134 21.51 24.89 -7.65
CA SER A 134 20.37 24.55 -6.78
C SER A 134 20.76 23.84 -5.47
N GLY A 135 21.92 23.17 -5.45
CA GLY A 135 22.34 22.27 -4.37
C GLY A 135 21.60 20.92 -4.36
N ARG A 136 20.68 20.70 -5.30
CA ARG A 136 19.77 19.55 -5.33
C ARG A 136 19.78 18.85 -6.67
N GLY A 137 19.60 17.55 -6.67
CA GLY A 137 19.61 16.76 -7.89
C GLY A 137 18.88 15.43 -7.74
N LEU A 138 18.47 14.87 -8.87
CA LEU A 138 17.92 13.52 -8.95
C LEU A 138 18.98 12.52 -8.48
N SER A 139 18.71 11.86 -7.37
CA SER A 139 19.49 10.72 -6.89
C SER A 139 18.62 9.48 -7.00
N SER A 140 19.11 8.51 -7.77
CA SER A 140 18.55 7.16 -7.80
C SER A 140 19.19 6.32 -6.72
N HIS A 141 18.38 5.56 -5.98
CA HIS A 141 18.87 4.57 -5.04
C HIS A 141 17.94 3.35 -5.03
N THR A 142 18.51 2.19 -4.74
CA THR A 142 17.76 0.94 -4.69
C THR A 142 17.40 0.62 -3.23
N VAL A 143 16.11 0.43 -2.97
CA VAL A 143 15.59 -0.01 -1.68
C VAL A 143 15.13 -1.47 -1.81
N GLN A 144 15.61 -2.34 -0.92
CA GLN A 144 15.12 -3.70 -0.82
C GLN A 144 13.80 -3.72 -0.07
N ALA A 145 12.69 -3.88 -0.78
CA ALA A 145 11.36 -4.02 -0.20
C ALA A 145 11.12 -5.50 0.14
N ARG A 146 11.00 -5.81 1.43
CA ARG A 146 10.62 -7.16 1.89
C ARG A 146 9.10 -7.25 1.97
N ILE A 147 8.53 -8.12 1.16
CA ILE A 147 7.09 -8.34 1.10
C ILE A 147 6.78 -9.64 1.82
N PRO A 148 5.95 -9.61 2.87
CA PRO A 148 5.61 -10.81 3.61
C PRO A 148 4.74 -11.75 2.78
N ALA A 149 4.87 -13.05 3.07
CA ALA A 149 4.00 -14.09 2.54
C ALA A 149 2.52 -13.80 2.81
N GLY A 150 1.65 -14.16 1.85
CA GLY A 150 0.21 -14.07 1.99
C GLY A 150 -0.39 -12.68 1.81
N VAL A 151 0.37 -11.74 1.21
CA VAL A 151 -0.09 -10.38 0.93
C VAL A 151 -1.33 -10.38 0.03
N LYS A 152 -2.29 -9.50 0.31
CA LYS A 152 -3.53 -9.38 -0.48
C LYS A 152 -3.33 -8.42 -1.64
N ASN A 153 -4.09 -8.61 -2.71
CA ASN A 153 -4.18 -7.61 -3.77
C ASN A 153 -4.69 -6.27 -3.21
N GLY A 154 -4.08 -5.16 -3.61
CA GLY A 154 -4.38 -3.81 -3.11
C GLY A 154 -3.82 -3.50 -1.72
N ALA A 155 -2.96 -4.36 -1.17
CA ALA A 155 -2.32 -4.09 0.12
C ALA A 155 -1.32 -2.93 0.01
N LYS A 156 -1.31 -2.05 1.01
CA LYS A 156 -0.34 -0.97 1.14
C LYS A 156 0.71 -1.31 2.19
N ILE A 157 1.98 -1.35 1.81
CA ILE A 157 3.11 -1.60 2.73
C ILE A 157 3.89 -0.31 2.95
N ARG A 158 4.08 0.07 4.21
CA ARG A 158 4.87 1.24 4.59
C ARG A 158 6.28 0.86 5.02
N LEU A 159 7.27 1.36 4.28
CA LEU A 159 8.68 1.24 4.58
C LEU A 159 9.18 2.56 5.18
N LYS A 160 9.35 2.56 6.51
CA LYS A 160 9.72 3.76 7.28
C LYS A 160 11.10 4.27 6.91
N GLY A 161 11.23 5.58 6.68
CA GLY A 161 12.52 6.25 6.41
C GLY A 161 13.18 5.89 5.07
N LYS A 162 12.45 5.20 4.18
CA LYS A 162 12.88 4.81 2.82
C LYS A 162 12.30 5.71 1.72
N GLY A 163 11.65 6.80 2.09
CA GLY A 163 11.14 7.83 1.18
C GLY A 163 12.21 8.87 0.82
N GLY A 164 11.77 10.08 0.48
CA GLY A 164 12.65 11.18 0.11
C GLY A 164 13.58 11.60 1.26
N LYS A 165 14.77 12.12 0.92
CA LYS A 165 15.70 12.62 1.94
C LYS A 165 15.18 13.89 2.60
N GLY A 166 15.31 13.97 3.92
CA GLY A 166 14.97 15.17 4.68
C GLY A 166 15.91 16.33 4.41
N GLU A 167 15.44 17.55 4.68
CA GLU A 167 16.21 18.77 4.50
C GLU A 167 16.87 19.18 5.82
N ARG A 168 18.11 19.69 5.73
CA ARG A 168 18.83 20.33 6.85
C ARG A 168 18.91 19.44 8.10
N GLY A 169 19.18 18.15 7.89
CA GLY A 169 19.25 17.16 8.96
C GLY A 169 17.89 16.62 9.43
N GLY A 170 16.79 16.96 8.74
CA GLY A 170 15.49 16.38 9.01
C GLY A 170 15.42 14.89 8.63
N PRO A 171 14.49 14.12 9.24
CA PRO A 171 14.34 12.69 8.95
C PRO A 171 13.85 12.45 7.52
N ASN A 172 14.14 11.28 6.97
CA ASN A 172 13.60 10.88 5.66
C ASN A 172 12.09 10.67 5.73
N GLY A 173 11.43 10.80 4.57
CA GLY A 173 10.06 10.35 4.38
C GLY A 173 9.95 8.83 4.41
N ASP A 174 8.73 8.34 4.30
CA ASP A 174 8.37 6.93 4.20
C ASP A 174 8.12 6.57 2.73
N LEU A 175 8.32 5.29 2.38
CA LEU A 175 7.91 4.74 1.10
C LEU A 175 6.65 3.90 1.30
N LEU A 176 5.58 4.27 0.62
CA LEU A 176 4.33 3.52 0.54
C LEU A 176 4.36 2.70 -0.74
N VAL A 177 4.32 1.38 -0.60
CA VAL A 177 4.30 0.44 -1.71
C VAL A 177 2.89 -0.11 -1.86
N ASP A 178 2.25 0.23 -2.97
CA ASP A 178 0.94 -0.31 -3.34
C ASP A 178 1.15 -1.60 -4.13
N ILE A 179 0.63 -2.71 -3.60
CA ILE A 179 0.84 -4.04 -4.17
C ILE A 179 -0.35 -4.44 -5.02
N THR A 180 -0.05 -4.78 -6.27
CA THR A 180 -0.98 -5.41 -7.19
C THR A 180 -0.55 -6.86 -7.39
N VAL A 181 -1.45 -7.82 -7.14
CA VAL A 181 -1.18 -9.24 -7.38
C VAL A 181 -1.83 -9.65 -8.69
N SER A 182 -1.03 -10.17 -9.61
CA SER A 182 -1.53 -10.70 -10.89
C SER A 182 -2.42 -11.92 -10.66
N ALA A 183 -3.52 -12.00 -11.40
CA ALA A 183 -4.38 -13.18 -11.38
C ALA A 183 -3.65 -14.41 -11.93
N HIS A 184 -3.88 -15.57 -11.32
CA HIS A 184 -3.34 -16.84 -11.80
C HIS A 184 -4.39 -17.55 -12.66
N PRO A 185 -4.03 -18.19 -13.79
CA PRO A 185 -5.00 -18.83 -14.68
C PRO A 185 -5.73 -20.03 -14.05
N VAL A 186 -5.10 -20.70 -13.09
CA VAL A 186 -5.61 -21.95 -12.48
C VAL A 186 -6.06 -21.76 -11.02
N PHE A 187 -5.48 -20.79 -10.32
CA PHE A 187 -5.64 -20.67 -8.87
C PHE A 187 -6.36 -19.38 -8.53
N GLU A 188 -7.37 -19.50 -7.68
CA GLU A 188 -8.12 -18.37 -7.16
C GLU A 188 -7.93 -18.27 -5.65
N ARG A 189 -7.72 -17.07 -5.13
CA ARG A 189 -7.64 -16.85 -3.69
C ARG A 189 -9.03 -16.69 -3.08
N LYS A 190 -9.41 -17.58 -2.17
CA LYS A 190 -10.65 -17.47 -1.35
C LYS A 190 -10.29 -17.28 0.12
N GLY A 191 -10.12 -16.02 0.52
CA GLY A 191 -9.71 -15.66 1.88
C GLY A 191 -8.27 -16.09 2.18
N ASP A 192 -8.13 -17.04 3.11
CA ASP A 192 -6.85 -17.68 3.46
C ASP A 192 -6.62 -19.00 2.69
N ASN A 193 -7.64 -19.47 1.96
CA ASN A 193 -7.58 -20.68 1.17
C ASN A 193 -7.32 -20.37 -0.30
N ILE A 194 -6.89 -21.39 -1.03
CA ILE A 194 -6.72 -21.34 -2.48
C ILE A 194 -7.76 -22.28 -3.08
N ALA A 195 -8.46 -21.84 -4.10
CA ALA A 195 -9.41 -22.64 -4.86
C ALA A 195 -8.81 -22.99 -6.22
N VAL A 196 -9.07 -24.23 -6.65
CA VAL A 196 -8.74 -24.72 -7.99
C VAL A 196 -9.91 -25.54 -8.50
N THR A 197 -10.26 -25.34 -9.76
CA THR A 197 -11.23 -26.18 -10.46
C THR A 197 -10.47 -27.23 -11.25
N VAL A 198 -10.73 -28.49 -10.97
CA VAL A 198 -10.05 -29.62 -11.60
C VAL A 198 -11.05 -30.35 -12.49
N PRO A 199 -10.79 -30.40 -13.82
CA PRO A 199 -11.61 -31.19 -14.71
C PRO A 199 -11.40 -32.67 -14.40
N VAL A 200 -12.50 -33.41 -14.28
CA VAL A 200 -12.50 -34.87 -14.11
C VAL A 200 -13.38 -35.52 -15.17
N THR A 201 -13.07 -36.78 -15.48
CA THR A 201 -13.90 -37.59 -16.36
C THR A 201 -15.14 -38.11 -15.64
N PHE A 202 -16.18 -38.45 -16.40
CA PHE A 202 -17.38 -39.07 -15.84
C PHE A 202 -17.06 -40.40 -15.13
N THR A 203 -16.16 -41.20 -15.70
CA THR A 203 -15.74 -42.48 -15.11
C THR A 203 -15.03 -42.29 -13.77
N GLU A 204 -14.14 -41.31 -13.64
CA GLU A 204 -13.47 -40.97 -12.37
C GLU A 204 -14.47 -40.49 -11.31
N ALA A 205 -15.48 -39.71 -11.70
CA ALA A 205 -16.51 -39.24 -10.77
C ALA A 205 -17.47 -40.37 -10.33
N ALA A 206 -17.86 -41.25 -11.26
CA ALA A 206 -18.80 -42.35 -11.02
C ALA A 206 -18.15 -43.51 -10.27
N LEU A 207 -17.02 -44.02 -10.77
CA LEU A 207 -16.32 -45.18 -10.21
C LEU A 207 -15.38 -44.83 -9.06
N GLY A 208 -15.03 -43.54 -8.92
CA GLY A 208 -13.97 -43.09 -8.03
C GLY A 208 -12.59 -43.35 -8.62
N GLY A 209 -11.56 -42.82 -7.96
CA GLY A 209 -10.19 -42.96 -8.44
C GLY A 209 -9.20 -42.08 -7.69
N GLU A 210 -7.98 -42.01 -8.21
CA GLU A 210 -6.96 -41.06 -7.76
C GLU A 210 -6.63 -40.09 -8.87
N ILE A 211 -6.80 -38.79 -8.62
CA ILE A 211 -6.47 -37.72 -9.56
C ILE A 211 -5.26 -36.93 -9.06
N SER A 212 -4.46 -36.39 -9.97
CA SER A 212 -3.31 -35.54 -9.64
C SER A 212 -3.71 -34.07 -9.74
N VAL A 213 -3.69 -33.36 -8.61
CA VAL A 213 -4.07 -31.95 -8.51
C VAL A 213 -2.83 -31.07 -8.43
N PRO A 214 -2.69 -30.03 -9.28
CA PRO A 214 -1.56 -29.10 -9.18
C PRO A 214 -1.63 -28.29 -7.88
N THR A 215 -0.47 -27.99 -7.31
CA THR A 215 -0.36 -27.17 -6.10
C THR A 215 0.24 -25.79 -6.41
N PRO A 216 -0.12 -24.77 -5.62
CA PRO A 216 0.29 -23.39 -5.89
C PRO A 216 1.78 -23.10 -5.62
N ARG A 217 2.53 -24.04 -5.05
CA ARG A 217 3.99 -23.92 -4.78
C ARG A 217 4.84 -24.81 -5.70
N GLY A 218 4.24 -25.29 -6.78
CA GLY A 218 4.85 -26.28 -7.65
C GLY A 218 4.69 -27.71 -7.12
N GLY A 219 4.60 -28.65 -8.06
CA GLY A 219 4.31 -30.06 -7.79
C GLY A 219 2.82 -30.38 -7.77
N SER A 220 2.50 -31.66 -7.57
CA SER A 220 1.13 -32.16 -7.53
C SER A 220 0.86 -32.97 -6.27
N VAL A 221 -0.42 -33.05 -5.89
CA VAL A 221 -0.92 -33.90 -4.79
C VAL A 221 -1.92 -34.87 -5.38
N LYS A 222 -1.79 -36.15 -5.00
CA LYS A 222 -2.79 -37.16 -5.32
C LYS A 222 -4.00 -36.97 -4.41
N LEU A 223 -5.17 -36.78 -5.02
CA LEU A 223 -6.45 -36.67 -4.34
C LEU A 223 -7.28 -37.92 -4.66
N LYS A 224 -7.71 -38.63 -3.61
CA LYS A 224 -8.62 -39.77 -3.75
C LYS A 224 -10.06 -39.26 -3.88
N VAL A 225 -10.67 -39.52 -5.02
CA VAL A 225 -12.07 -39.19 -5.32
C VAL A 225 -12.94 -40.40 -4.99
N PRO A 226 -13.92 -40.28 -4.07
CA PRO A 226 -14.88 -41.35 -3.80
C PRO A 226 -15.77 -41.65 -5.01
N ALA A 227 -16.22 -42.89 -5.14
CA ALA A 227 -17.26 -43.26 -6.10
C ALA A 227 -18.56 -42.48 -5.84
N GLY A 228 -19.30 -42.15 -6.91
CA GLY A 228 -20.53 -41.37 -6.83
C GLY A 228 -20.31 -39.90 -6.41
N THR A 229 -19.18 -39.30 -6.80
CA THR A 229 -18.92 -37.89 -6.49
C THR A 229 -19.72 -36.98 -7.42
N ALA A 230 -20.55 -36.12 -6.83
CA ALA A 230 -21.34 -35.14 -7.56
C ALA A 230 -20.46 -34.08 -8.25
N ASN A 231 -20.93 -33.59 -9.40
CA ASN A 231 -20.32 -32.47 -10.10
C ASN A 231 -20.34 -31.20 -9.23
N GLY A 232 -19.27 -30.42 -9.24
CA GLY A 232 -19.13 -29.21 -8.43
C GLY A 232 -18.79 -29.48 -6.96
N ARG A 233 -18.62 -30.74 -6.53
CA ARG A 233 -18.24 -31.04 -5.15
C ARG A 233 -16.85 -30.49 -4.85
N THR A 234 -16.75 -29.70 -3.78
CA THR A 234 -15.47 -29.19 -3.29
C THR A 234 -14.86 -30.12 -2.25
N MET A 235 -13.65 -30.59 -2.52
CA MET A 235 -12.82 -31.39 -1.61
C MET A 235 -11.70 -30.52 -1.02
N ARG A 236 -11.32 -30.80 0.23
CA ARG A 236 -10.32 -29.98 0.95
C ARG A 236 -9.02 -30.76 1.16
N VAL A 237 -7.93 -30.21 0.65
CA VAL A 237 -6.57 -30.70 0.87
C VAL A 237 -5.88 -29.81 1.90
N ARG A 238 -5.54 -30.42 3.05
CA ARG A 238 -5.03 -29.68 4.21
C ARG A 238 -3.62 -29.14 3.99
N GLY A 239 -3.38 -27.90 4.42
CA GLY A 239 -2.04 -27.32 4.53
C GLY A 239 -1.35 -26.96 3.20
N LYS A 240 -2.11 -26.92 2.10
CA LYS A 240 -1.65 -26.55 0.75
C LYS A 240 -2.16 -25.17 0.28
N GLY A 241 -2.69 -24.36 1.19
CA GLY A 241 -3.13 -22.99 0.95
C GLY A 241 -2.10 -21.93 1.35
N ILE A 242 -2.59 -20.73 1.67
CA ILE A 242 -1.76 -19.54 1.94
C ILE A 242 -1.15 -19.61 3.33
N ARG A 243 0.11 -19.17 3.47
CA ARG A 243 0.75 -19.05 4.79
C ARG A 243 0.15 -17.87 5.57
N ARG A 244 -0.39 -18.15 6.76
CA ARG A 244 -0.89 -17.14 7.70
C ARG A 244 0.25 -16.52 8.49
N LYS A 245 0.00 -15.35 9.09
CA LYS A 245 0.87 -14.69 10.07
C LYS A 245 1.23 -15.61 11.26
N ASP A 246 0.32 -16.47 11.69
CA ASP A 246 0.51 -17.41 12.80
C ASP A 246 1.32 -18.67 12.42
N ALA A 247 2.03 -18.63 11.28
CA ALA A 247 2.80 -19.73 10.68
C ALA A 247 2.00 -20.97 10.25
N THR A 248 0.68 -21.02 10.47
CA THR A 248 -0.20 -22.04 9.91
C THR A 248 -0.43 -21.82 8.41
N ASN A 249 -0.61 -22.89 7.64
CA ASN A 249 -1.04 -22.79 6.24
C ASN A 249 -2.56 -22.96 6.15
N GLY A 250 -3.19 -22.23 5.25
CA GLY A 250 -4.56 -22.48 4.81
C GLY A 250 -4.66 -23.77 3.99
N ASP A 251 -5.84 -23.98 3.43
CA ASP A 251 -6.16 -25.21 2.69
C ASP A 251 -6.30 -24.94 1.18
N LEU A 252 -6.14 -26.01 0.39
CA LEU A 252 -6.47 -26.04 -1.03
C LEU A 252 -7.87 -26.64 -1.19
N LEU A 253 -8.76 -25.88 -1.78
CA LEU A 253 -10.14 -26.23 -2.10
C LEU A 253 -10.19 -26.67 -3.56
N VAL A 254 -10.44 -27.95 -3.77
CA VAL A 254 -10.48 -28.56 -5.10
C VAL A 254 -11.93 -28.76 -5.48
N THR A 255 -12.44 -27.97 -6.42
CA THR A 255 -13.78 -28.18 -6.99
C THR A 255 -13.65 -29.08 -8.19
N LEU A 256 -14.38 -30.20 -8.18
CA LEU A 256 -14.37 -31.15 -9.29
C LEU A 256 -15.42 -30.74 -10.32
N GLU A 257 -15.01 -30.65 -11.58
CA GLU A 257 -15.90 -30.34 -12.70
C GLU A 257 -15.86 -31.47 -13.74
N VAL A 258 -17.00 -32.14 -13.93
CA VAL A 258 -17.10 -33.24 -14.90
C VAL A 258 -17.06 -32.66 -16.31
N THR A 259 -16.01 -33.00 -17.07
CA THR A 259 -15.85 -32.56 -18.46
C THR A 259 -16.33 -33.66 -19.41
N VAL A 260 -17.18 -33.29 -20.36
CA VAL A 260 -17.71 -34.21 -21.37
C VAL A 260 -16.85 -34.10 -22.65
N PRO A 261 -16.31 -35.23 -23.17
CA PRO A 261 -15.54 -35.22 -24.41
C PRO A 261 -16.40 -34.80 -25.60
N GLN A 262 -15.83 -34.03 -26.52
CA GLN A 262 -16.54 -33.52 -27.70
C GLN A 262 -16.67 -34.56 -28.82
N SER A 263 -15.83 -35.58 -28.82
CA SER A 263 -15.83 -36.66 -29.81
C SER A 263 -15.72 -38.01 -29.13
N LEU A 264 -16.41 -39.00 -29.70
CA LEU A 264 -16.45 -40.38 -29.21
C LEU A 264 -16.11 -41.32 -30.37
N SER A 265 -15.31 -42.35 -30.10
CA SER A 265 -15.12 -43.47 -31.03
C SER A 265 -16.39 -44.33 -31.10
N SER A 266 -16.50 -45.18 -32.13
CA SER A 266 -17.62 -46.14 -32.24
C SER A 266 -17.74 -47.03 -31.01
N GLU A 267 -16.61 -47.53 -30.52
CA GLU A 267 -16.53 -48.39 -29.32
C GLU A 267 -16.97 -47.64 -28.05
N ALA A 268 -16.51 -46.39 -27.87
CA ALA A 268 -16.88 -45.59 -26.71
C ALA A 268 -18.37 -45.23 -26.73
N ARG A 269 -18.95 -45.04 -27.92
CA ARG A 269 -20.38 -44.78 -28.09
C ARG A 269 -21.22 -46.00 -27.70
N GLU A 270 -20.86 -47.18 -28.20
CA GLU A 270 -21.55 -48.43 -27.88
C GLU A 270 -21.54 -48.70 -26.37
N ALA A 271 -20.39 -48.48 -25.71
CA ALA A 271 -20.28 -48.61 -24.25
C ALA A 271 -21.19 -47.62 -23.49
N LEU A 272 -21.35 -46.39 -23.99
CA LEU A 272 -22.23 -45.39 -23.37
C LEU A 272 -23.71 -45.69 -23.62
N GLU A 273 -24.07 -46.25 -24.77
CA GLU A 273 -25.43 -46.71 -25.06
C GLU A 273 -25.83 -47.87 -24.12
N ALA A 274 -24.94 -48.86 -23.94
CA ALA A 274 -25.14 -49.92 -22.96
C ALA A 274 -25.24 -49.41 -21.51
N TYR A 275 -24.43 -48.41 -21.13
CA TYR A 275 -24.54 -47.75 -19.83
C TYR A 275 -25.91 -47.05 -19.67
N ALA A 276 -26.37 -46.33 -20.69
CA ALA A 276 -27.62 -45.59 -20.66
C ALA A 276 -28.85 -46.51 -20.47
N GLU A 277 -28.84 -47.70 -21.07
CA GLU A 277 -29.90 -48.71 -20.86
C GLU A 277 -29.97 -49.17 -19.40
N GLN A 278 -28.82 -49.36 -18.75
CA GLN A 278 -28.74 -49.83 -17.36
C GLN A 278 -29.09 -48.75 -16.33
N THR A 279 -28.98 -47.47 -16.70
CA THR A 279 -29.28 -46.34 -15.79
C THR A 279 -30.52 -45.54 -16.22
N ALA A 280 -31.39 -46.14 -17.02
CA ALA A 280 -32.59 -45.48 -17.54
C ALA A 280 -33.57 -45.02 -16.43
N ASP A 281 -33.47 -45.60 -15.24
CA ASP A 281 -34.25 -45.26 -14.05
C ASP A 281 -33.76 -43.96 -13.36
N GLN A 282 -32.52 -43.54 -13.60
CA GLN A 282 -31.90 -42.36 -12.97
C GLN A 282 -32.04 -41.11 -13.84
N ASP A 283 -33.24 -40.54 -13.90
CA ASP A 283 -33.48 -39.27 -14.60
C ASP A 283 -33.08 -38.05 -13.72
N PRO A 284 -32.03 -37.30 -14.07
CA PRO A 284 -31.60 -36.12 -13.31
C PRO A 284 -32.60 -34.95 -13.39
N ARG A 285 -33.62 -35.01 -14.25
CA ARG A 285 -34.62 -33.94 -14.43
C ARG A 285 -35.93 -34.19 -13.71
N LYS A 286 -36.09 -35.36 -13.07
CA LYS A 286 -37.34 -35.76 -12.41
C LYS A 286 -37.79 -34.73 -11.37
N ASP A 287 -36.87 -34.28 -10.52
CA ASP A 287 -37.16 -33.31 -9.46
C ASP A 287 -37.44 -31.91 -10.03
N LEU A 288 -36.82 -31.55 -11.16
CA LEU A 288 -37.03 -30.26 -11.81
C LEU A 288 -38.47 -30.10 -12.32
N PHE A 289 -39.03 -31.15 -12.94
CA PHE A 289 -40.41 -31.13 -13.44
C PHE A 289 -41.44 -31.13 -12.30
N ALA A 290 -41.14 -31.81 -11.18
CA ALA A 290 -41.97 -31.76 -9.98
C ALA A 290 -42.04 -30.34 -9.41
N LEU A 291 -40.90 -29.66 -9.28
CA LEU A 291 -40.81 -28.28 -8.79
C LEU A 291 -41.44 -27.25 -9.72
N ALA A 292 -41.41 -27.47 -11.04
CA ALA A 292 -42.03 -26.57 -12.02
C ALA A 292 -43.57 -26.68 -12.06
N GLY A 293 -44.12 -27.80 -11.59
CA GLY A 293 -45.57 -28.06 -11.55
C GLY A 293 -46.28 -27.60 -10.28
N GLU A 294 -45.56 -27.31 -9.19
CA GLU A 294 -46.12 -26.71 -7.98
C GLU A 294 -46.36 -25.21 -8.18
N ALA A 295 -47.62 -24.82 -8.37
CA ALA A 295 -48.04 -23.43 -8.28
C ALA A 295 -47.75 -22.89 -6.85
N PRO A 296 -47.37 -21.61 -6.68
CA PRO A 296 -47.22 -21.03 -5.35
C PRO A 296 -48.59 -21.02 -4.66
N THR A 297 -48.80 -21.93 -3.73
CA THR A 297 -49.97 -21.91 -2.85
C THR A 297 -49.82 -20.76 -1.86
N GLY A 298 -50.59 -19.68 -2.09
CA GLY A 298 -51.07 -18.68 -1.11
C GLY A 298 -50.02 -17.98 -0.26
N SER A 299 -49.72 -16.70 -0.46
CA SER A 299 -50.53 -15.58 0.08
C SER A 299 -51.86 -15.99 0.73
N GLU A 300 -51.88 -16.07 2.06
CA GLU A 300 -52.99 -15.82 2.98
C GLU A 300 -52.43 -16.12 4.39
N SER A 301 -52.01 -15.14 5.19
CA SER A 301 -52.85 -14.16 5.88
C SER A 301 -52.01 -13.01 6.45
#